data_AF-L8LTS1-F1
#
_entry.id   AF-L8LTS1-F1
#
_cell.length_a   1.000
_cell.length_b   1.000
_cell.length_c   1.000
_cell.angle_alpha   90.00
_cell.angle_beta   90.00
_cell.angle_gamma   90.00
#
_symmetry.space_group_name_H-M   'P 1'
#
loop_
_entity.id
_entity.type
_entity.pdbx_description
1 polymer ?
#
loop_
_entity_poly.entity_id
_entity_poly.type
_entity_poly.pdbx_seq_one_letter_code
_entity_poly.pdbx_strand_id
1 'polypeptide(L)'
;MTIASPFELANIDGTNGTVIQGVSGSSSFAYDVSSIGDINRDGIDDFVIGEEENNRAYVIFGNANGIPNNLNVNALGRNGYRIIGPVDSDLGEEAAGVRGDVNQDGFNDFVVGASNADSAYVIFGGTTTADLSVVNSNNNRFIKIQGIAGDQFGYSVGGAGDFNGDGVSDVVIGAPGPFDGDGSVFILYGGANFPTEELDLNVANSLNVTNGLRIDNDVTTDGLPGFGLDVDSAGNFDGIGPNDIIVSDPGANSFEGNVFIISGDNNSTSETRNLSEFSFLRVDGVVPDFAGVSVSRTGNVGGSSNDDVIIGAP
;
A
#
# COMPACT_ATOMS: atom_id res chain seq x y z
N MET A 1 -12.30 23.34 16.65
CA MET A 1 -12.84 22.37 17.63
C MET A 1 -11.80 22.25 18.74
N THR A 2 -12.06 22.75 19.95
CA THR A 2 -11.14 22.54 21.09
C THR A 2 -11.46 21.19 21.70
N ILE A 3 -10.61 20.19 21.48
CA ILE A 3 -10.69 18.91 22.19
C ILE A 3 -10.23 19.18 23.63
N ALA A 4 -11.18 19.50 24.50
CA ALA A 4 -10.92 19.98 25.86
C ALA A 4 -10.75 18.85 26.90
N SER A 5 -10.90 17.59 26.48
CA SER A 5 -10.75 16.39 27.31
C SER A 5 -10.51 15.16 26.42
N PRO A 6 -9.90 14.08 26.93
CA PRO A 6 -9.90 12.81 26.22
C PRO A 6 -11.34 12.41 25.84
N PHE A 7 -11.51 11.88 24.63
CA PHE A 7 -12.80 11.42 24.11
C PHE A 7 -12.95 9.93 24.41
N GLU A 8 -13.98 9.57 25.18
CA GLU A 8 -14.29 8.18 25.50
C GLU A 8 -15.03 7.52 24.33
N LEU A 9 -14.53 6.38 23.83
CA LEU A 9 -15.14 5.65 22.71
C LEU A 9 -16.59 5.23 22.98
N ALA A 10 -16.94 4.98 24.25
CA ALA A 10 -18.31 4.66 24.66
C ALA A 10 -19.31 5.80 24.40
N ASN A 11 -18.84 7.03 24.15
CA ASN A 11 -19.67 8.18 23.85
C ASN A 11 -19.93 8.37 22.34
N ILE A 12 -19.47 7.46 21.48
CA ILE A 12 -19.78 7.50 20.05
C ILE A 12 -21.29 7.28 19.84
N ASP A 13 -21.96 8.27 19.24
CA ASP A 13 -23.42 8.26 19.09
C ASP A 13 -23.92 8.45 17.65
N GLY A 14 -23.02 8.58 16.68
CA GLY A 14 -23.35 8.86 15.27
C GLY A 14 -23.24 10.34 14.90
N THR A 15 -23.14 11.25 15.87
CA THR A 15 -22.95 12.70 15.63
C THR A 15 -21.50 13.14 15.86
N ASN A 16 -20.74 12.38 16.64
CA ASN A 16 -19.35 12.65 17.02
C ASN A 16 -18.38 11.53 16.56
N GLY A 17 -18.86 10.61 15.74
CA GLY A 17 -18.16 9.43 15.25
C GLY A 17 -19.15 8.33 14.86
N THR A 18 -18.67 7.24 14.27
CA THR A 18 -19.49 6.06 13.93
C THR A 18 -18.83 4.80 14.48
N VAL A 19 -19.64 3.80 14.85
CA VAL A 19 -19.18 2.45 15.15
C VAL A 19 -19.33 1.58 13.90
N ILE A 20 -18.26 0.89 13.49
CA ILE A 20 -18.31 -0.14 12.45
C ILE A 20 -18.22 -1.49 13.14
N GLN A 21 -19.21 -2.34 12.89
CA GLN A 21 -19.33 -3.66 13.50
C GLN A 21 -18.72 -4.70 12.58
N GLY A 22 -17.62 -5.29 13.04
CA GLY A 22 -16.94 -6.40 12.37
C GLY A 22 -17.68 -7.73 12.45
N VAL A 23 -17.01 -8.78 12.02
CA VAL A 23 -17.52 -10.15 12.04
C VAL A 23 -17.41 -10.72 13.46
N SER A 24 -18.51 -11.31 13.96
CA SER A 24 -18.55 -11.90 15.29
C SER A 24 -17.51 -13.02 15.45
N GLY A 25 -16.60 -12.89 16.42
CA GLY A 25 -15.59 -13.89 16.76
C GLY A 25 -14.31 -13.81 15.92
N SER A 26 -14.16 -12.80 15.07
CA SER A 26 -12.90 -12.52 14.36
C SER A 26 -11.89 -11.84 15.28
N SER A 27 -10.65 -12.32 15.26
CA SER A 27 -9.50 -11.72 15.95
C SER A 27 -8.76 -10.67 15.13
N SER A 28 -8.92 -10.70 13.80
CA SER A 28 -8.18 -9.88 12.83
C SER A 28 -9.04 -8.81 12.16
N PHE A 29 -10.30 -8.64 12.55
CA PHE A 29 -11.11 -7.54 12.01
C PHE A 29 -10.48 -6.19 12.40
N ALA A 30 -10.26 -5.34 11.39
CA ALA A 30 -9.53 -4.08 11.52
C ALA A 30 -8.07 -4.30 11.97
N TYR A 31 -7.43 -5.34 11.43
CA TYR A 31 -5.99 -5.51 11.49
C TYR A 31 -5.28 -4.32 10.83
N ASP A 32 -5.76 -3.94 9.64
CA ASP A 32 -5.42 -2.67 8.98
C ASP A 32 -6.68 -1.81 8.74
N VAL A 33 -6.50 -0.49 8.78
CA VAL A 33 -7.49 0.52 8.38
C VAL A 33 -6.80 1.64 7.64
N SER A 34 -7.12 1.79 6.35
CA SER A 34 -6.40 2.71 5.47
C SER A 34 -7.35 3.59 4.65
N SER A 35 -6.95 4.84 4.46
CA SER A 35 -7.67 5.75 3.56
C SER A 35 -7.30 5.44 2.11
N ILE A 36 -8.31 5.36 1.25
CA ILE A 36 -8.14 5.01 -0.16
C ILE A 36 -8.53 6.16 -1.11
N GLY A 37 -8.84 7.32 -0.55
CA GLY A 37 -9.38 8.47 -1.28
C GLY A 37 -10.81 8.22 -1.79
N ASP A 38 -11.33 9.14 -2.58
CA ASP A 38 -12.66 9.03 -3.21
C ASP A 38 -12.63 8.04 -4.41
N ILE A 39 -12.89 6.76 -4.16
CA ILE A 39 -12.83 5.71 -5.19
C ILE A 39 -14.14 5.59 -5.98
N ASN A 40 -15.22 6.22 -5.52
CA ASN A 40 -16.53 6.16 -6.17
C ASN A 40 -16.93 7.49 -6.84
N ARG A 41 -16.09 8.52 -6.74
CA ARG A 41 -16.25 9.87 -7.28
C ARG A 41 -17.46 10.63 -6.73
N ASP A 42 -17.79 10.45 -5.45
CA ASP A 42 -18.85 11.21 -4.80
C ASP A 42 -18.37 12.52 -4.11
N GLY A 43 -17.07 12.76 -4.15
CA GLY A 43 -16.39 13.92 -3.57
C GLY A 43 -16.00 13.74 -2.10
N ILE A 44 -16.19 12.55 -1.52
CA ILE A 44 -15.83 12.22 -0.14
C ILE A 44 -14.87 11.04 -0.15
N ASP A 45 -13.80 11.13 0.65
CA ASP A 45 -12.84 10.04 0.75
C ASP A 45 -13.46 8.78 1.38
N ASP A 46 -13.09 7.64 0.79
CA ASP A 46 -13.42 6.30 1.24
C ASP A 46 -12.24 5.70 2.03
N PHE A 47 -12.49 4.57 2.68
CA PHE A 47 -11.46 3.81 3.40
C PHE A 47 -11.74 2.31 3.32
N VAL A 48 -10.72 1.53 3.63
CA VAL A 48 -10.77 0.07 3.66
C VAL A 48 -10.43 -0.44 5.05
N ILE A 49 -11.03 -1.57 5.43
CA ILE A 49 -10.74 -2.29 6.67
C ILE A 49 -10.29 -3.71 6.32
N GLY A 50 -9.12 -4.11 6.79
CA GLY A 50 -8.55 -5.44 6.63
C GLY A 50 -9.08 -6.49 7.62
N GLU A 51 -9.11 -7.75 7.19
CA GLU A 51 -9.42 -8.93 7.99
C GLU A 51 -8.65 -10.15 7.47
N GLU A 52 -7.32 -10.12 7.63
CA GLU A 52 -6.35 -11.05 7.04
C GLU A 52 -6.65 -12.54 7.31
N GLU A 53 -6.94 -12.94 8.56
CA GLU A 53 -7.18 -14.35 8.91
C GLU A 53 -8.44 -14.91 8.22
N ASN A 54 -9.32 -14.03 7.73
CA ASN A 54 -10.50 -14.40 6.95
C ASN A 54 -10.36 -14.07 5.45
N ASN A 55 -9.19 -13.61 5.01
CA ASN A 55 -8.83 -13.31 3.62
C ASN A 55 -9.76 -12.29 2.98
N ARG A 56 -10.04 -11.20 3.70
CA ARG A 56 -11.06 -10.21 3.32
C ARG A 56 -10.60 -8.80 3.61
N ALA A 57 -11.18 -7.90 2.83
CA ALA A 57 -11.19 -6.48 3.14
C ALA A 57 -12.60 -5.92 2.94
N TYR A 58 -12.92 -4.81 3.60
CA TYR A 58 -14.20 -4.14 3.51
C TYR A 58 -13.97 -2.70 3.08
N VAL A 59 -14.43 -2.37 1.87
CA VAL A 59 -14.44 -1.00 1.38
C VAL A 59 -15.66 -0.32 1.97
N ILE A 60 -15.46 0.81 2.63
CA ILE A 60 -16.51 1.62 3.23
C ILE A 60 -16.51 2.97 2.54
N PHE A 61 -17.65 3.32 1.96
CA PHE A 61 -17.82 4.58 1.28
C PHE A 61 -18.02 5.72 2.27
N GLY A 62 -17.29 6.81 2.03
CA GLY A 62 -17.57 8.11 2.60
C GLY A 62 -19.00 8.55 2.28
N ASN A 63 -19.55 9.46 3.09
CA ASN A 63 -20.85 10.03 2.78
C ASN A 63 -20.97 11.45 3.32
N ALA A 64 -21.52 12.35 2.50
CA ALA A 64 -21.78 13.73 2.89
C ALA A 64 -22.72 13.86 4.12
N ASN A 65 -23.55 12.86 4.39
CA ASN A 65 -24.41 12.81 5.58
C ASN A 65 -23.81 11.97 6.73
N GLY A 66 -22.55 11.56 6.60
CA GLY A 66 -21.87 10.65 7.52
C GLY A 66 -22.21 9.17 7.25
N ILE A 67 -21.32 8.31 7.75
CA ILE A 67 -21.49 6.86 7.71
C ILE A 67 -22.52 6.46 8.78
N PRO A 68 -23.48 5.55 8.49
CA PRO A 68 -24.45 5.10 9.47
C PRO A 68 -23.79 4.58 10.75
N ASN A 69 -24.27 5.02 11.92
CA ASN A 69 -23.80 4.49 13.19
C ASN A 69 -24.16 3.00 13.34
N ASN A 70 -23.23 2.19 13.85
CA ASN A 70 -23.34 0.74 13.92
C ASN A 70 -23.45 0.05 12.55
N LEU A 71 -22.72 0.55 11.55
CA LEU A 71 -22.64 -0.08 10.23
C LEU A 71 -22.06 -1.50 10.37
N ASN A 72 -22.82 -2.51 9.96
CA ASN A 72 -22.38 -3.91 9.99
C ASN A 72 -21.74 -4.29 8.65
N VAL A 73 -20.49 -4.75 8.68
CA VAL A 73 -19.72 -5.11 7.48
C VAL A 73 -20.29 -6.32 6.72
N ASN A 74 -21.16 -7.13 7.35
CA ASN A 74 -21.90 -8.19 6.69
C ASN A 74 -23.13 -7.69 5.90
N ALA A 75 -23.46 -6.42 6.01
CA ALA A 75 -24.64 -5.81 5.41
C ALA A 75 -24.39 -4.36 4.94
N LEU A 76 -23.27 -4.14 4.24
CA LEU A 76 -22.85 -2.80 3.77
C LEU A 76 -23.88 -2.14 2.85
N GLY A 77 -24.50 -2.91 1.96
CA GLY A 77 -25.56 -2.45 1.06
C GLY A 77 -25.07 -1.40 0.07
N ARG A 78 -25.32 -0.13 0.39
CA ARG A 78 -24.89 1.03 -0.43
C ARG A 78 -23.76 1.83 0.20
N ASN A 79 -23.29 1.43 1.38
CA ASN A 79 -22.19 2.08 2.09
C ASN A 79 -20.84 1.44 1.78
N GLY A 80 -20.74 0.59 0.77
CA GLY A 80 -19.51 -0.13 0.46
C GLY A 80 -19.74 -1.56 -0.04
N TYR A 81 -18.66 -2.33 -0.11
CA TYR A 81 -18.65 -3.72 -0.55
C TYR A 81 -17.50 -4.50 0.11
N ARG A 82 -17.59 -5.83 0.11
CA ARG A 82 -16.52 -6.71 0.60
C ARG A 82 -15.64 -7.18 -0.55
N ILE A 83 -14.34 -7.29 -0.29
CA ILE A 83 -13.35 -7.99 -1.11
C ILE A 83 -13.10 -9.37 -0.49
N ILE A 84 -13.14 -10.42 -1.32
CA ILE A 84 -12.97 -11.81 -0.92
C ILE A 84 -11.75 -12.37 -1.65
N GLY A 85 -10.70 -12.63 -0.89
CA GLY A 85 -9.44 -13.20 -1.33
C GLY A 85 -9.47 -14.71 -1.50
N PRO A 86 -8.37 -15.28 -2.03
CA PRO A 86 -8.14 -16.72 -2.02
C PRO A 86 -8.09 -17.29 -0.60
N VAL A 87 -8.20 -18.61 -0.49
CA VAL A 87 -7.98 -19.30 0.79
C VAL A 87 -6.49 -19.25 1.13
N ASP A 88 -6.17 -19.00 2.40
CA ASP A 88 -4.79 -18.95 2.92
C ASP A 88 -3.90 -17.92 2.19
N SER A 89 -4.43 -16.74 1.90
CA SER A 89 -3.75 -15.65 1.18
C SER A 89 -3.32 -14.48 2.05
N ASP A 90 -3.88 -14.36 3.25
CA ASP A 90 -3.77 -13.19 4.14
C ASP A 90 -4.21 -11.88 3.47
N LEU A 91 -5.13 -11.98 2.49
CA LEU A 91 -5.70 -10.78 1.85
C LEU A 91 -6.32 -9.85 2.89
N GLY A 92 -5.89 -8.59 2.86
CA GLY A 92 -6.31 -7.57 3.83
C GLY A 92 -5.40 -7.47 5.06
N GLU A 93 -4.20 -8.05 5.02
CA GLU A 93 -3.12 -7.74 5.96
C GLU A 93 -2.67 -6.28 5.87
N GLU A 94 -2.63 -5.74 4.64
CA GLU A 94 -2.26 -4.36 4.35
C GLU A 94 -3.07 -3.86 3.16
N ALA A 95 -3.50 -2.61 3.22
CA ALA A 95 -4.12 -1.95 2.09
C ALA A 95 -3.78 -0.46 2.09
N ALA A 96 -3.65 0.11 0.90
CA ALA A 96 -3.28 1.51 0.76
C ALA A 96 -3.95 2.16 -0.43
N GLY A 97 -4.38 3.41 -0.26
CA GLY A 97 -4.74 4.26 -1.38
C GLY A 97 -3.51 4.53 -2.25
N VAL A 98 -3.64 4.38 -3.56
CA VAL A 98 -2.57 4.76 -4.50
C VAL A 98 -2.54 6.29 -4.70
N ARG A 99 -3.55 7.00 -4.18
CA ARG A 99 -3.73 8.46 -4.26
C ARG A 99 -3.89 8.97 -5.70
N GLY A 100 -4.42 8.13 -6.57
CA GLY A 100 -4.70 8.47 -7.95
C GLY A 100 -5.40 7.34 -8.70
N ASP A 101 -5.66 7.61 -9.96
CA ASP A 101 -6.26 6.74 -10.96
C ASP A 101 -5.15 6.13 -11.81
N VAL A 102 -4.79 4.88 -11.51
CA VAL A 102 -3.62 4.23 -12.13
C VAL A 102 -3.95 3.70 -13.52
N ASN A 103 -5.21 3.37 -13.79
CA ASN A 103 -5.64 2.81 -15.06
C ASN A 103 -6.25 3.86 -16.03
N GLN A 104 -6.32 5.13 -15.60
CA GLN A 104 -6.88 6.26 -16.34
C GLN A 104 -8.37 6.13 -16.70
N ASP A 105 -9.15 5.34 -15.95
CA ASP A 105 -10.61 5.26 -16.08
C ASP A 105 -11.33 6.40 -15.34
N GLY A 106 -10.55 7.07 -14.49
CA GLY A 106 -10.87 8.28 -13.80
C GLY A 106 -11.18 8.11 -12.32
N PHE A 107 -11.52 6.92 -11.86
CA PHE A 107 -11.79 6.68 -10.44
C PHE A 107 -10.46 6.49 -9.71
N ASN A 108 -10.36 6.93 -8.45
CA ASN A 108 -9.18 6.61 -7.67
C ASN A 108 -9.12 5.10 -7.44
N ASP A 109 -7.90 4.57 -7.46
CA ASP A 109 -7.61 3.16 -7.26
C ASP A 109 -6.84 2.96 -5.94
N PHE A 110 -6.84 1.72 -5.48
CA PHE A 110 -6.12 1.33 -4.27
C PHE A 110 -5.55 -0.07 -4.41
N VAL A 111 -4.64 -0.44 -3.52
CA VAL A 111 -3.93 -1.71 -3.53
C VAL A 111 -4.19 -2.47 -2.24
N VAL A 112 -4.29 -3.80 -2.33
CA VAL A 112 -4.46 -4.71 -1.19
C VAL A 112 -3.41 -5.81 -1.28
N GLY A 113 -2.67 -6.01 -0.20
CA GLY A 113 -1.69 -7.07 -0.02
C GLY A 113 -2.31 -8.44 0.29
N ALA A 114 -1.58 -9.50 -0.05
CA ALA A 114 -1.90 -10.90 0.20
C ALA A 114 -0.60 -11.74 0.17
N SER A 115 0.31 -11.44 1.09
CA SER A 115 1.70 -11.92 1.12
C SER A 115 1.83 -13.43 1.21
N ASN A 116 0.91 -14.11 1.91
CA ASN A 116 0.95 -15.57 1.99
C ASN A 116 0.55 -16.24 0.66
N ALA A 117 -0.07 -15.50 -0.26
CA ALA A 117 -0.27 -15.90 -1.66
C ALA A 117 0.78 -15.30 -2.62
N ASP A 118 1.83 -14.65 -2.09
CA ASP A 118 2.82 -13.88 -2.84
C ASP A 118 2.15 -12.97 -3.89
N SER A 119 1.07 -12.29 -3.51
CA SER A 119 0.24 -11.53 -4.44
C SER A 119 -0.14 -10.16 -3.90
N ALA A 120 -0.34 -9.22 -4.81
CA ALA A 120 -1.03 -7.95 -4.54
C ALA A 120 -2.15 -7.74 -5.55
N TYR A 121 -3.16 -6.98 -5.16
CA TYR A 121 -4.32 -6.68 -5.98
C TYR A 121 -4.52 -5.17 -6.07
N VAL A 122 -4.36 -4.62 -7.27
CA VAL A 122 -4.79 -3.24 -7.54
C VAL A 122 -6.27 -3.29 -7.85
N ILE A 123 -7.08 -2.68 -6.99
CA ILE A 123 -8.53 -2.65 -7.08
C ILE A 123 -8.93 -1.33 -7.73
N PHE A 124 -9.70 -1.44 -8.81
CA PHE A 124 -10.18 -0.29 -9.54
C PHE A 124 -11.41 0.33 -8.88
N GLY A 125 -11.38 1.66 -8.78
CA GLY A 125 -12.50 2.44 -8.29
C GLY A 125 -13.76 2.27 -9.15
N GLY A 126 -14.89 2.71 -8.62
CA GLY A 126 -16.15 2.66 -9.33
C GLY A 126 -17.38 2.76 -8.43
N THR A 127 -18.54 2.84 -9.07
CA THR A 127 -19.83 3.09 -8.38
C THR A 127 -20.56 1.82 -7.94
N THR A 128 -20.00 0.64 -8.23
CA THR A 128 -20.62 -0.63 -7.87
C THR A 128 -20.43 -0.95 -6.38
N THR A 129 -21.49 -1.45 -5.74
CA THR A 129 -21.46 -1.93 -4.35
C THR A 129 -21.53 -3.45 -4.26
N ALA A 130 -21.39 -4.15 -5.39
CA ALA A 130 -21.34 -5.60 -5.40
C ALA A 130 -20.03 -6.09 -4.76
N ASP A 131 -20.13 -7.11 -3.91
CA ASP A 131 -18.96 -7.82 -3.39
C ASP A 131 -18.02 -8.22 -4.53
N LEU A 132 -16.73 -8.03 -4.30
CA LEU A 132 -15.65 -8.37 -5.21
C LEU A 132 -15.02 -9.68 -4.75
N SER A 133 -15.03 -10.70 -5.59
CA SER A 133 -14.23 -11.91 -5.36
C SER A 133 -13.04 -11.87 -6.32
N VAL A 134 -11.84 -11.70 -5.76
CA VAL A 134 -10.59 -11.65 -6.55
C VAL A 134 -10.08 -13.04 -6.93
N VAL A 135 -10.75 -14.10 -6.47
CA VAL A 135 -10.50 -15.50 -6.88
C VAL A 135 -10.95 -15.75 -8.33
N ASN A 136 -11.81 -14.89 -8.89
CA ASN A 136 -12.29 -14.99 -10.27
C ASN A 136 -11.73 -13.83 -11.10
N SER A 137 -10.74 -14.13 -11.95
CA SER A 137 -9.98 -13.18 -12.78
C SER A 137 -10.76 -12.45 -13.88
N ASN A 138 -12.08 -12.68 -14.01
CA ASN A 138 -12.91 -12.12 -15.09
C ASN A 138 -13.76 -10.93 -14.67
N ASN A 139 -13.32 -10.16 -13.68
CA ASN A 139 -13.98 -8.90 -13.36
C ASN A 139 -12.99 -7.76 -13.63
N ASN A 140 -13.38 -6.82 -14.48
CA ASN A 140 -12.57 -5.66 -14.84
C ASN A 140 -12.53 -4.63 -13.70
N ARG A 141 -12.42 -5.11 -12.45
CA ARG A 141 -12.39 -4.29 -11.23
C ARG A 141 -11.10 -4.47 -10.44
N PHE A 142 -10.19 -5.32 -10.91
CA PHE A 142 -8.87 -5.43 -10.32
C PHE A 142 -7.86 -5.97 -11.33
N ILE A 143 -6.58 -5.78 -11.00
CA ILE A 143 -5.45 -6.50 -11.57
C ILE A 143 -4.75 -7.26 -10.45
N LYS A 144 -4.55 -8.56 -10.65
CA LYS A 144 -3.69 -9.36 -9.79
C LYS A 144 -2.26 -9.22 -10.27
N ILE A 145 -1.35 -9.01 -9.32
CA ILE A 145 0.08 -9.10 -9.54
C ILE A 145 0.58 -10.29 -8.75
N GLN A 146 1.01 -11.31 -9.47
CA GLN A 146 1.58 -12.52 -8.90
C GLN A 146 3.10 -12.33 -8.77
N GLY A 147 3.56 -12.33 -7.53
CA GLY A 147 4.96 -12.31 -7.18
C GLY A 147 5.66 -13.66 -7.38
N ILE A 148 6.95 -13.65 -7.10
CA ILE A 148 7.79 -14.85 -7.10
C ILE A 148 7.50 -15.62 -5.82
N ALA A 149 7.34 -16.94 -5.94
CA ALA A 149 6.96 -17.80 -4.83
C ALA A 149 7.98 -17.75 -3.69
N GLY A 150 7.49 -17.43 -2.50
CA GLY A 150 8.30 -17.33 -1.30
C GLY A 150 9.13 -16.07 -1.19
N ASP A 151 8.82 -14.99 -1.91
CA ASP A 151 9.41 -13.66 -1.69
C ASP A 151 8.55 -12.80 -0.73
N GLN A 152 7.40 -13.32 -0.27
CA GLN A 152 6.39 -12.59 0.51
C GLN A 152 5.91 -11.33 -0.22
N PHE A 153 5.79 -11.43 -1.55
CA PHE A 153 5.34 -10.31 -2.37
C PHE A 153 3.93 -9.85 -1.96
N GLY A 154 3.75 -8.55 -1.75
CA GLY A 154 2.49 -8.00 -1.27
C GLY A 154 2.43 -7.81 0.24
N TYR A 155 3.51 -8.08 0.97
CA TYR A 155 3.61 -7.87 2.43
C TYR A 155 3.35 -6.42 2.84
N SER A 156 3.88 -5.48 2.05
CA SER A 156 3.55 -4.06 2.17
C SER A 156 3.14 -3.52 0.82
N VAL A 157 2.17 -2.61 0.82
CA VAL A 157 1.64 -2.01 -0.40
C VAL A 157 1.38 -0.53 -0.18
N GLY A 158 1.58 0.28 -1.21
CA GLY A 158 1.45 1.74 -1.11
C GLY A 158 1.27 2.41 -2.46
N GLY A 159 0.92 3.70 -2.45
CA GLY A 159 1.13 4.56 -3.61
C GLY A 159 2.58 5.02 -3.66
N ALA A 160 3.20 5.02 -4.84
CA ALA A 160 4.54 5.57 -5.04
C ALA A 160 4.51 7.06 -5.45
N GLY A 161 3.32 7.64 -5.64
CA GLY A 161 3.19 8.92 -6.35
C GLY A 161 3.52 8.75 -7.83
N ASP A 162 3.84 9.82 -8.54
CA ASP A 162 4.33 9.75 -9.93
C ASP A 162 5.83 9.50 -9.93
N PHE A 163 6.25 8.25 -9.70
CA PHE A 163 7.64 7.86 -9.51
C PHE A 163 8.44 7.90 -10.82
N ASN A 164 7.78 7.63 -11.95
CA ASN A 164 8.38 7.67 -13.27
C ASN A 164 8.25 9.04 -13.97
N GLY A 165 7.53 10.01 -13.39
CA GLY A 165 7.39 11.36 -13.91
C GLY A 165 6.52 11.48 -15.16
N ASP A 166 5.61 10.52 -15.41
CA ASP A 166 4.69 10.53 -16.54
C ASP A 166 3.37 11.28 -16.27
N GLY A 167 3.18 11.71 -15.03
CA GLY A 167 2.02 12.47 -14.56
C GLY A 167 0.88 11.61 -14.00
N VAL A 168 1.07 10.30 -13.86
CA VAL A 168 0.10 9.37 -13.28
C VAL A 168 0.66 8.78 -11.98
N SER A 169 -0.22 8.43 -11.04
CA SER A 169 0.24 7.77 -9.81
C SER A 169 0.62 6.31 -10.08
N ASP A 170 1.70 5.89 -9.46
CA ASP A 170 2.29 4.57 -9.51
C ASP A 170 2.03 3.82 -8.19
N VAL A 171 2.20 2.49 -8.21
CA VAL A 171 2.02 1.61 -7.05
C VAL A 171 3.39 1.11 -6.59
N VAL A 172 3.64 1.05 -5.28
CA VAL A 172 4.79 0.36 -4.69
C VAL A 172 4.34 -0.88 -3.93
N ILE A 173 5.08 -1.97 -4.08
CA ILE A 173 4.81 -3.26 -3.44
C ILE A 173 6.11 -3.81 -2.87
N GLY A 174 6.11 -4.12 -1.57
CA GLY A 174 7.22 -4.78 -0.90
C GLY A 174 7.20 -6.30 -1.06
N ALA A 175 8.40 -6.85 -1.17
CA ALA A 175 8.69 -8.28 -1.14
C ALA A 175 9.94 -8.49 -0.26
N PRO A 176 9.79 -8.39 1.07
CA PRO A 176 10.93 -8.43 1.99
C PRO A 176 11.67 -9.78 1.97
N GLY A 177 11.07 -10.82 1.40
CA GLY A 177 11.61 -12.16 1.38
C GLY A 177 11.60 -12.84 2.75
N PRO A 178 11.66 -14.18 2.80
CA PRO A 178 11.89 -14.93 4.02
C PRO A 178 13.30 -14.62 4.53
N PHE A 179 13.56 -15.02 5.77
CA PHE A 179 14.73 -14.69 6.59
C PHE A 179 16.16 -14.85 6.01
N ASP A 180 16.32 -15.21 4.73
CA ASP A 180 17.60 -15.43 4.05
C ASP A 180 17.76 -14.57 2.76
N GLY A 181 16.84 -13.64 2.44
CA GLY A 181 16.92 -12.75 1.28
C GLY A 181 17.06 -11.28 1.66
N ASP A 182 17.83 -10.51 0.88
CA ASP A 182 18.08 -9.08 1.13
C ASP A 182 16.83 -8.20 0.85
N GLY A 183 15.74 -8.77 0.33
CA GLY A 183 14.46 -8.12 0.03
C GLY A 183 14.44 -7.35 -1.30
N SER A 184 13.23 -6.99 -1.74
CA SER A 184 13.01 -6.23 -2.97
C SER A 184 11.75 -5.36 -2.86
N VAL A 185 11.68 -4.31 -3.66
CA VAL A 185 10.43 -3.57 -3.90
C VAL A 185 10.15 -3.50 -5.40
N PHE A 186 8.86 -3.40 -5.73
CA PHE A 186 8.37 -3.34 -7.09
C PHE A 186 7.53 -2.09 -7.25
N ILE A 187 7.80 -1.32 -8.29
CA ILE A 187 7.00 -0.18 -8.72
C ILE A 187 6.21 -0.59 -9.96
N LEU A 188 4.89 -0.43 -9.94
CA LEU A 188 4.05 -0.58 -11.12
C LEU A 188 3.65 0.80 -11.61
N TYR A 189 3.98 1.09 -12.86
CA TYR A 189 3.70 2.38 -13.45
C TYR A 189 2.24 2.48 -13.84
N GLY A 190 1.59 3.54 -13.36
CA GLY A 190 0.27 3.94 -13.83
C GLY A 190 0.29 4.36 -15.30
N GLY A 191 -0.90 4.65 -15.82
CA GLY A 191 -1.07 5.22 -17.15
C GLY A 191 -1.34 4.20 -18.23
N ALA A 192 -1.01 4.56 -19.48
CA ALA A 192 -1.49 3.86 -20.67
C ALA A 192 -0.98 2.42 -20.83
N ASN A 193 0.11 2.07 -20.13
CA ASN A 193 0.70 0.73 -20.14
C ASN A 193 0.42 -0.06 -18.85
N PHE A 194 -0.45 0.45 -17.97
CA PHE A 194 -0.86 -0.30 -16.79
C PHE A 194 -1.44 -1.66 -17.23
N PRO A 195 -1.11 -2.77 -16.54
CA PRO A 195 -1.55 -4.09 -16.97
C PRO A 195 -3.08 -4.18 -17.07
N THR A 196 -3.58 -4.83 -18.12
CA THR A 196 -5.03 -5.04 -18.33
C THR A 196 -5.49 -6.46 -18.00
N GLU A 197 -4.55 -7.34 -17.67
CA GLU A 197 -4.73 -8.73 -17.27
C GLU A 197 -3.75 -9.02 -16.13
N GLU A 198 -3.82 -10.22 -15.54
CA GLU A 198 -2.88 -10.64 -14.50
C GLU A 198 -1.42 -10.43 -14.92
N LEU A 199 -0.67 -9.74 -14.06
CA LEU A 199 0.78 -9.54 -14.20
C LEU A 199 1.50 -10.63 -13.39
N ASP A 200 2.01 -11.66 -14.07
CA ASP A 200 2.77 -12.74 -13.43
C ASP A 200 4.28 -12.48 -13.56
N LEU A 201 4.92 -12.13 -12.44
CA LEU A 201 6.36 -11.83 -12.38
C LEU A 201 7.24 -13.08 -12.62
N ASN A 202 6.66 -14.28 -12.65
CA ASN A 202 7.36 -15.52 -13.05
C ASN A 202 7.43 -15.69 -14.59
N VAL A 203 6.72 -14.85 -15.35
CA VAL A 203 6.76 -14.84 -16.81
C VAL A 203 7.77 -13.81 -17.30
N ALA A 204 8.74 -14.25 -18.11
CA ALA A 204 9.78 -13.37 -18.63
C ALA A 204 9.20 -12.16 -19.39
N ASN A 205 9.70 -10.96 -19.05
CA ASN A 205 9.28 -9.66 -19.60
C ASN A 205 7.82 -9.26 -19.29
N SER A 206 7.14 -9.92 -18.34
CA SER A 206 5.82 -9.46 -17.88
C SER A 206 5.93 -8.05 -17.28
N LEU A 207 6.87 -7.88 -16.34
CA LEU A 207 7.40 -6.58 -15.95
C LEU A 207 8.44 -6.12 -16.99
N ASN A 208 8.36 -4.87 -17.39
CA ASN A 208 9.28 -4.24 -18.33
C ASN A 208 9.34 -2.73 -18.07
N VAL A 209 10.28 -2.03 -18.70
CA VAL A 209 10.54 -0.59 -18.53
C VAL A 209 9.34 0.33 -18.79
N THR A 210 8.24 -0.16 -19.37
CA THR A 210 7.05 0.66 -19.66
C THR A 210 5.92 0.46 -18.67
N ASN A 211 5.93 -0.61 -17.87
CA ASN A 211 4.87 -0.92 -16.91
C ASN A 211 5.37 -1.08 -15.47
N GLY A 212 6.69 -1.05 -15.23
CA GLY A 212 7.21 -0.99 -13.88
C GLY A 212 8.70 -1.24 -13.76
N LEU A 213 9.12 -1.46 -12.52
CA LEU A 213 10.52 -1.58 -12.11
C LEU A 213 10.63 -2.42 -10.84
N ARG A 214 11.59 -3.33 -10.80
CA ARG A 214 12.06 -4.03 -9.60
C ARG A 214 13.32 -3.35 -9.08
N ILE A 215 13.36 -3.10 -7.77
CA ILE A 215 14.53 -2.58 -7.06
C ILE A 215 15.00 -3.65 -6.07
N ASP A 216 16.19 -4.19 -6.32
CA ASP A 216 16.85 -5.18 -5.46
C ASP A 216 17.77 -4.49 -4.46
N ASN A 217 17.73 -4.94 -3.20
CA ASN A 217 18.65 -4.44 -2.19
C ASN A 217 20.04 -5.09 -2.35
N ASP A 218 21.04 -4.30 -2.73
CA ASP A 218 22.45 -4.68 -2.75
C ASP A 218 23.30 -3.86 -1.77
N VAL A 219 22.65 -3.11 -0.87
CA VAL A 219 23.30 -2.17 0.06
C VAL A 219 23.43 -2.77 1.46
N THR A 220 22.39 -3.40 1.98
CA THR A 220 22.36 -4.06 3.30
C THR A 220 22.36 -5.57 3.15
N THR A 221 23.47 -6.12 2.64
CA THR A 221 23.61 -7.57 2.38
C THR A 221 24.13 -8.33 3.61
N ASP A 222 23.45 -8.21 4.74
CA ASP A 222 23.80 -8.94 5.97
C ASP A 222 23.07 -10.28 6.11
N GLY A 223 22.24 -10.62 5.11
CA GLY A 223 21.47 -11.85 5.05
C GLY A 223 20.30 -11.89 6.04
N LEU A 224 19.90 -10.74 6.59
CA LEU A 224 18.66 -10.58 7.34
C LEU A 224 17.58 -10.01 6.42
N PRO A 225 16.32 -10.46 6.54
CA PRO A 225 15.24 -9.94 5.73
C PRO A 225 14.85 -8.54 6.20
N GLY A 226 14.26 -7.76 5.31
CA GLY A 226 13.59 -6.55 5.75
C GLY A 226 13.39 -5.49 4.69
N PHE A 227 14.20 -5.45 3.62
CA PHE A 227 14.01 -4.42 2.59
C PHE A 227 12.66 -4.58 1.89
N GLY A 228 11.78 -3.59 2.07
CA GLY A 228 10.38 -3.67 1.63
C GLY A 228 9.43 -4.20 2.70
N LEU A 229 9.84 -4.27 3.98
CA LEU A 229 8.92 -4.63 5.06
C LEU A 229 7.77 -3.62 5.18
N ASP A 230 8.05 -2.34 4.98
CA ASP A 230 7.07 -1.27 4.87
C ASP A 230 7.48 -0.27 3.78
N VAL A 231 6.49 0.28 3.08
CA VAL A 231 6.66 1.16 1.92
C VAL A 231 5.61 2.27 1.89
N ASP A 232 6.00 3.46 1.48
CA ASP A 232 5.07 4.56 1.17
C ASP A 232 5.70 5.49 0.12
N SER A 233 4.91 6.41 -0.42
CA SER A 233 5.45 7.55 -1.15
C SER A 233 6.23 8.44 -0.18
N ALA A 234 7.37 8.99 -0.59
CA ALA A 234 8.03 10.08 0.13
C ALA A 234 7.63 11.47 -0.43
N GLY A 235 6.74 11.51 -1.42
CA GLY A 235 6.36 12.76 -2.08
C GLY A 235 7.50 13.27 -2.95
N ASN A 236 7.73 14.57 -3.04
CA ASN A 236 8.96 15.11 -3.64
C ASN A 236 9.88 15.55 -2.50
N PHE A 237 10.55 14.57 -1.89
CA PHE A 237 11.30 14.74 -0.66
C PHE A 237 12.59 15.52 -0.91
N ASP A 238 13.31 15.19 -1.97
CA ASP A 238 14.56 15.87 -2.32
C ASP A 238 14.33 17.22 -3.06
N GLY A 239 13.11 17.48 -3.51
CA GLY A 239 12.71 18.68 -4.25
C GLY A 239 13.07 18.64 -5.74
N ILE A 240 13.46 17.48 -6.28
CA ILE A 240 13.99 17.29 -7.62
C ILE A 240 13.27 16.15 -8.33
N GLY A 241 12.75 16.44 -9.53
CA GLY A 241 12.24 15.38 -10.41
C GLY A 241 10.90 14.79 -9.95
N PRO A 242 10.64 13.51 -10.29
CA PRO A 242 9.40 12.80 -9.96
C PRO A 242 9.24 12.55 -8.46
N ASN A 243 8.18 11.85 -8.07
CA ASN A 243 7.97 11.45 -6.69
C ASN A 243 8.98 10.39 -6.23
N ASP A 244 9.40 10.50 -4.99
CA ASP A 244 10.28 9.60 -4.27
C ASP A 244 9.45 8.57 -3.50
N ILE A 245 10.08 7.48 -3.09
CA ILE A 245 9.50 6.48 -2.19
C ILE A 245 10.33 6.35 -0.91
N ILE A 246 9.71 5.86 0.15
CA ILE A 246 10.38 5.42 1.37
C ILE A 246 10.20 3.92 1.52
N VAL A 247 11.30 3.23 1.81
CA VAL A 247 11.36 1.77 1.94
C VAL A 247 12.14 1.43 3.20
N SER A 248 11.57 0.61 4.08
CA SER A 248 12.25 0.16 5.29
C SER A 248 13.05 -1.12 5.08
N ASP A 249 14.05 -1.34 5.92
CA ASP A 249 14.79 -2.58 6.14
C ASP A 249 15.16 -2.73 7.62
N PRO A 250 14.20 -3.03 8.52
CA PRO A 250 14.44 -3.05 9.96
C PRO A 250 15.27 -4.25 10.44
N GLY A 251 15.50 -5.25 9.59
CA GLY A 251 16.39 -6.38 9.89
C GLY A 251 17.87 -6.02 9.81
N ALA A 252 18.21 -5.02 9.00
CA ALA A 252 19.59 -4.68 8.69
C ALA A 252 20.48 -4.31 9.88
N ASN A 253 21.77 -4.55 9.68
CA ASN A 253 22.89 -4.31 10.59
C ASN A 253 22.66 -4.89 11.99
N SER A 254 22.30 -6.17 12.08
CA SER A 254 21.99 -6.80 13.37
C SER A 254 20.82 -6.13 14.11
N PHE A 255 19.75 -5.79 13.38
CA PHE A 255 18.53 -5.18 13.90
C PHE A 255 18.71 -3.74 14.45
N GLU A 256 19.72 -3.01 13.97
CA GLU A 256 19.67 -1.54 14.05
C GLU A 256 18.51 -1.02 13.19
N GLY A 257 18.31 -1.65 12.03
CA GLY A 257 17.32 -1.24 11.05
C GLY A 257 17.77 -0.09 10.18
N ASN A 258 17.28 -0.09 8.96
CA ASN A 258 17.55 0.89 7.94
C ASN A 258 16.27 1.41 7.31
N VAL A 259 16.32 2.64 6.82
CA VAL A 259 15.28 3.21 5.98
C VAL A 259 15.93 3.93 4.82
N PHE A 260 15.37 3.75 3.63
CA PHE A 260 15.85 4.34 2.39
C PHE A 260 14.76 5.25 1.83
N ILE A 261 15.09 6.51 1.58
CA ILE A 261 14.28 7.40 0.76
C ILE A 261 14.92 7.40 -0.62
N ILE A 262 14.27 6.77 -1.59
CA ILE A 262 14.80 6.48 -2.92
C ILE A 262 14.21 7.50 -3.89
N SER A 263 15.09 8.23 -4.58
CA SER A 263 14.66 9.25 -5.54
C SER A 263 13.93 8.61 -6.72
N GLY A 264 12.87 9.26 -7.21
CA GLY A 264 12.13 8.79 -8.37
C GLY A 264 12.97 8.72 -9.66
N ASP A 265 12.56 7.86 -10.59
CA ASP A 265 13.31 7.55 -11.82
C ASP A 265 12.44 7.66 -13.08
N ASN A 266 12.67 8.72 -13.84
CA ASN A 266 11.99 8.97 -15.12
C ASN A 266 12.79 8.53 -16.37
N ASN A 267 13.90 7.79 -16.19
CA ASN A 267 14.77 7.37 -17.28
C ASN A 267 15.21 5.91 -17.18
N SER A 268 14.45 5.06 -16.47
CA SER A 268 14.83 3.66 -16.33
C SER A 268 14.95 2.98 -17.71
N THR A 269 16.10 2.36 -17.95
CA THR A 269 16.37 1.55 -19.15
C THR A 269 16.35 0.05 -18.88
N SER A 270 16.01 -0.36 -17.65
CA SER A 270 15.96 -1.76 -17.19
C SER A 270 14.78 -1.96 -16.26
N GLU A 271 14.09 -3.09 -16.37
CA GLU A 271 13.00 -3.49 -15.48
C GLU A 271 13.46 -4.00 -14.13
N THR A 272 14.76 -4.21 -13.95
CA THR A 272 15.39 -4.59 -12.68
C THR A 272 16.66 -3.78 -12.49
N ARG A 273 16.79 -3.16 -11.32
CA ARG A 273 17.93 -2.33 -10.95
C ARG A 273 18.30 -2.57 -9.50
N ASN A 274 19.58 -2.43 -9.18
CA ASN A 274 20.03 -2.47 -7.80
C ASN A 274 19.78 -1.12 -7.10
N LEU A 275 19.50 -1.16 -5.80
CA LEU A 275 19.34 0.03 -4.96
C LEU A 275 20.54 0.98 -5.04
N SER A 276 21.77 0.44 -5.13
CA SER A 276 22.99 1.22 -5.30
C SER A 276 23.07 2.05 -6.59
N GLU A 277 22.18 1.81 -7.56
CA GLU A 277 22.09 2.59 -8.80
C GLU A 277 21.18 3.82 -8.69
N PHE A 278 20.48 4.00 -7.56
CA PHE A 278 19.62 5.15 -7.29
C PHE A 278 20.33 6.20 -6.45
N SER A 279 19.86 7.44 -6.58
CA SER A 279 20.09 8.43 -5.51
C SER A 279 19.16 8.07 -4.36
N PHE A 280 19.70 7.99 -3.15
CA PHE A 280 18.89 7.76 -1.95
C PHE A 280 19.49 8.44 -0.72
N LEU A 281 18.64 8.76 0.24
CA LEU A 281 19.04 9.00 1.63
C LEU A 281 18.83 7.73 2.43
N ARG A 282 19.90 7.22 3.05
CA ARG A 282 19.82 6.14 4.03
C ARG A 282 19.79 6.73 5.44
N VAL A 283 18.84 6.26 6.23
CA VAL A 283 18.73 6.51 7.67
C VAL A 283 19.08 5.21 8.39
N ASP A 284 20.05 5.28 9.29
CA ASP A 284 20.46 4.16 10.14
C ASP A 284 19.81 4.30 11.52
N GLY A 285 19.29 3.20 12.05
CA GLY A 285 18.89 3.10 13.45
C GLY A 285 20.10 2.99 14.40
N VAL A 286 19.83 2.62 15.65
CA VAL A 286 20.87 2.39 16.67
C VAL A 286 20.62 1.08 17.42
N VAL A 287 21.70 0.33 17.74
CA VAL A 287 21.57 -1.04 18.28
C VAL A 287 20.84 -1.10 19.63
N PRO A 288 19.75 -1.89 19.75
CA PRO A 288 18.74 -2.23 18.75
C PRO A 288 17.44 -1.42 18.97
N ASP A 289 16.98 -0.71 17.94
CA ASP A 289 15.71 0.01 17.90
C ASP A 289 14.86 -0.32 16.66
N PHE A 290 15.32 -1.25 15.80
CA PHE A 290 14.59 -1.73 14.62
C PHE A 290 14.06 -0.58 13.75
N ALA A 291 14.87 0.45 13.51
CA ALA A 291 14.41 1.60 12.75
C ALA A 291 13.81 1.18 11.40
N GLY A 292 12.59 1.66 11.12
CA GLY A 292 11.83 1.28 9.95
C GLY A 292 10.82 0.16 10.16
N VAL A 293 10.43 -0.19 11.40
CA VAL A 293 9.26 -1.09 11.58
C VAL A 293 7.99 -0.51 10.94
N SER A 294 7.90 0.81 10.85
CA SER A 294 6.91 1.49 10.00
C SER A 294 7.45 2.79 9.42
N VAL A 295 6.95 3.18 8.26
CA VAL A 295 7.27 4.41 7.55
C VAL A 295 6.00 5.05 7.00
N SER A 296 5.97 6.38 6.90
CA SER A 296 4.83 7.06 6.29
C SER A 296 5.16 8.47 5.81
N ARG A 297 4.51 8.87 4.72
CA ARG A 297 4.44 10.26 4.27
C ARG A 297 3.57 11.10 5.18
N THR A 298 4.09 12.25 5.60
CA THR A 298 3.29 13.23 6.33
C THR A 298 2.83 14.41 5.47
N GLY A 299 3.33 14.51 4.24
CA GLY A 299 3.28 15.73 3.47
C GLY A 299 4.26 16.76 4.04
N ASN A 300 4.06 18.04 3.76
CA ASN A 300 4.88 19.11 4.31
C ASN A 300 4.35 19.57 5.68
N VAL A 301 4.93 19.03 6.75
CA VAL A 301 4.59 19.40 8.14
C VAL A 301 5.63 20.34 8.76
N GLY A 302 6.86 20.34 8.24
CA GLY A 302 7.97 21.17 8.70
C GLY A 302 7.93 22.62 8.20
N GLY A 303 7.02 22.95 7.28
CA GLY A 303 6.86 24.29 6.71
C GLY A 303 7.91 24.64 5.65
N SER A 304 8.60 23.63 5.10
CA SER A 304 9.54 23.79 3.98
C SER A 304 8.77 23.85 2.65
N SER A 305 9.40 23.63 1.50
CA SER A 305 8.69 23.33 0.24
C SER A 305 8.58 21.84 -0.05
N ASN A 306 9.34 21.03 0.67
CA ASN A 306 9.49 19.60 0.43
C ASN A 306 8.57 18.82 1.36
N ASP A 307 8.28 17.58 0.97
CA ASP A 307 7.56 16.64 1.80
C ASP A 307 8.44 16.11 2.94
N ASP A 308 7.81 15.78 4.05
CA ASP A 308 8.43 15.16 5.22
C ASP A 308 7.89 13.72 5.40
N VAL A 309 8.70 12.88 6.04
CA VAL A 309 8.37 11.48 6.35
C VAL A 309 8.51 11.21 7.85
N ILE A 310 7.82 10.18 8.34
CA ILE A 310 7.98 9.63 9.69
C ILE A 310 8.56 8.23 9.58
N ILE A 311 9.45 7.89 10.52
CA ILE A 311 10.06 6.57 10.69
C ILE A 311 9.77 6.10 12.11
N GLY A 312 9.16 4.93 12.24
CA GLY A 312 8.97 4.22 13.50
C GLY A 312 10.22 3.42 13.87
N ALA A 313 10.66 3.56 15.12
CA ALA A 313 11.76 2.81 15.73
C ALA A 313 11.36 2.48 17.18
N PRO A 314 10.75 1.29 17.43
CA PRO A 314 10.14 0.94 18.71
C PRO A 314 11.10 0.66 19.87
#